data_AF-A0A1H7XHB4-F1
#
_entry.id   AF-A0A1H7XHB4-F1
#
_cell.length_a   1.000
_cell.length_b   1.000
_cell.length_c   1.000
_cell.angle_alpha   90.00
_cell.angle_beta   90.00
_cell.angle_gamma   90.00
#
_symmetry.space_group_name_H-M   'P 1'
#
loop_
_entity.id
_entity.type
_entity.pdbx_description
1 polymer ?
#
loop_
_entity_poly.entity_id
_entity_poly.type
_entity_poly.pdbx_seq_one_letter_code
_entity_poly.pdbx_strand_id
1 'polypeptide(L)'
;MRENDKRVVDRFTELALVDGESFNERLVADYLIAEFQKLGIKLIEDDIAGKIGGNCGNLYGFAEGRGKYADSEPILFCAHMDTVSPGNNKKIILNDGGTITSDHTTVLGADDRVGIAGIIEAYTRVIEENLDHFEYY
;
A
#
# COMPACT_ATOMS: atom_id res chain seq x y z
N MET A 1 12.27 -3.29 18.61
CA MET A 1 11.02 -2.87 17.94
C MET A 1 9.86 -3.57 18.61
N ARG A 2 8.72 -2.90 18.77
CA ARG A 2 7.47 -3.60 19.14
C ARG A 2 7.08 -4.51 17.96
N GLU A 3 6.33 -5.57 18.22
CA GLU A 3 5.92 -6.55 17.20
C GLU A 3 5.20 -5.88 16.01
N ASN A 4 4.35 -4.90 16.29
CA ASN A 4 3.66 -4.10 15.25
C ASN A 4 4.62 -3.22 14.43
N ASP A 5 5.69 -2.71 15.04
CA ASP A 5 6.69 -1.92 14.31
C ASP A 5 7.42 -2.81 13.29
N LYS A 6 7.60 -4.11 13.60
CA LYS A 6 8.23 -5.07 12.69
C LYS A 6 7.32 -5.41 11.51
N ARG A 7 6.01 -5.62 11.75
CA ARG A 7 5.05 -5.95 10.68
C ARG A 7 4.96 -4.87 9.61
N VAL A 8 4.90 -3.59 9.99
CA VAL A 8 4.84 -2.50 9.01
C VAL A 8 6.14 -2.37 8.20
N VAL A 9 7.29 -2.63 8.83
CA VAL A 9 8.59 -2.64 8.12
C VAL A 9 8.68 -3.82 7.15
N ASP A 10 8.21 -5.00 7.55
CA ASP A 10 8.19 -6.18 6.70
C ASP A 10 7.24 -5.94 5.49
N ARG A 11 6.03 -5.38 5.72
CA ARG A 11 5.09 -4.98 4.65
C ARG A 11 5.70 -3.98 3.67
N PHE A 12 6.31 -2.92 4.19
CA PHE A 12 6.99 -1.93 3.36
C PHE A 12 8.11 -2.58 2.53
N THR A 13 8.92 -3.44 3.15
CA THR A 13 10.04 -4.11 2.48
C THR A 13 9.56 -5.03 1.36
N GLU A 14 8.51 -5.81 1.60
CA GLU A 14 7.88 -6.67 0.58
C GLU A 14 7.32 -5.84 -0.58
N LEU A 15 6.56 -4.79 -0.28
CA LEU A 15 6.00 -3.91 -1.30
C LEU A 15 7.09 -3.14 -2.07
N ALA A 16 8.16 -2.70 -1.39
CA ALA A 16 9.30 -2.01 -2.01
C ALA A 16 10.08 -2.91 -2.97
N LEU A 17 10.02 -4.23 -2.83
CA LEU A 17 10.65 -5.18 -3.76
C LEU A 17 9.84 -5.42 -5.04
N VAL A 18 8.55 -5.06 -5.08
CA VAL A 18 7.70 -5.25 -6.26
C VAL A 18 8.05 -4.23 -7.33
N ASP A 19 8.36 -4.65 -8.55
CA ASP A 19 8.63 -3.74 -9.65
C ASP A 19 7.36 -2.96 -10.05
N GLY A 20 7.51 -1.67 -10.34
CA GLY A 20 6.38 -0.76 -10.54
C GLY A 20 6.85 0.67 -10.73
N GLU A 21 7.58 0.90 -11.81
CA GLU A 21 7.83 2.27 -12.29
C GLU A 21 6.54 2.88 -12.86
N SER A 22 6.45 4.21 -12.95
CA SER A 22 5.31 4.90 -13.54
C SER A 22 4.91 4.30 -14.91
N PHE A 23 3.60 4.12 -15.10
CA PHE A 23 2.93 3.42 -16.20
C PHE A 23 3.10 1.88 -16.24
N ASN A 24 3.84 1.29 -15.29
CA ASN A 24 4.14 -0.15 -15.24
C ASN A 24 3.74 -0.80 -13.90
N GLU A 25 2.64 -0.39 -13.30
CA GLU A 25 2.24 -0.70 -11.93
C GLU A 25 1.54 -2.05 -11.74
N ARG A 26 1.24 -2.81 -12.81
CA ARG A 26 0.45 -4.05 -12.75
C ARG A 26 0.85 -5.01 -11.63
N LEU A 27 2.15 -5.27 -11.44
CA LEU A 27 2.62 -6.18 -10.39
C LEU A 27 2.31 -5.65 -8.98
N VAL A 28 2.42 -4.33 -8.78
CA VAL A 28 2.06 -3.67 -7.52
C VAL A 28 0.56 -3.79 -7.30
N ALA A 29 -0.25 -3.52 -8.32
CA ALA A 29 -1.69 -3.62 -8.20
C ALA A 29 -2.18 -5.04 -7.88
N ASP A 30 -1.59 -6.07 -8.50
CA ASP A 30 -1.90 -7.48 -8.20
C ASP A 30 -1.56 -7.84 -6.74
N TYR A 31 -0.41 -7.36 -6.26
CA TYR A 31 -0.03 -7.50 -4.86
C TYR A 31 -1.05 -6.85 -3.92
N LEU A 32 -1.48 -5.61 -4.21
CA LEU A 32 -2.44 -4.89 -3.38
C LEU A 32 -3.83 -5.53 -3.39
N ILE A 33 -4.32 -5.97 -4.55
CA ILE A 33 -5.58 -6.71 -4.64
C ILE A 33 -5.55 -7.94 -3.72
N ALA A 34 -4.45 -8.70 -3.75
CA ALA A 34 -4.29 -9.87 -2.90
C ALA A 34 -4.21 -9.52 -1.40
N GLU A 35 -3.49 -8.46 -1.02
CA GLU A 35 -3.38 -8.02 0.38
C GLU A 35 -4.71 -7.51 0.94
N PHE A 36 -5.42 -6.65 0.21
CA PHE A 36 -6.71 -6.13 0.65
C PHE A 36 -7.79 -7.22 0.69
N GLN A 37 -7.74 -8.20 -0.21
CA GLN A 37 -8.64 -9.35 -0.17
C GLN A 37 -8.49 -10.17 1.13
N LYS A 38 -7.27 -10.31 1.67
CA LYS A 38 -7.03 -10.97 2.98
C LYS A 38 -7.69 -10.22 4.13
N LEU A 39 -7.87 -8.90 3.98
CA LEU A 39 -8.54 -8.03 4.94
C LEU A 39 -10.05 -7.92 4.71
N GLY A 40 -10.60 -8.66 3.74
CA GLY A 40 -12.02 -8.64 3.40
C GLY A 40 -12.46 -7.43 2.57
N ILE A 41 -11.52 -6.60 2.11
CA ILE A 41 -11.81 -5.47 1.21
C ILE A 41 -11.66 -5.95 -0.24
N LYS A 42 -12.69 -5.73 -1.03
CA LYS A 42 -12.64 -5.91 -2.48
C LYS A 42 -12.18 -4.62 -3.14
N LEU A 43 -11.02 -4.66 -3.81
CA LEU A 43 -10.59 -3.60 -4.70
C LEU A 43 -11.16 -3.80 -6.10
N ILE A 44 -11.52 -2.69 -6.74
CA ILE A 44 -11.97 -2.59 -8.12
C ILE A 44 -10.96 -1.73 -8.87
N GLU A 45 -10.59 -2.17 -10.07
CA GLU A 45 -9.71 -1.44 -10.96
C GLU A 45 -10.54 -0.70 -12.03
N ASP A 46 -10.20 0.55 -12.32
CA ASP A 46 -10.81 1.31 -13.41
C ASP A 46 -10.18 1.02 -14.79
N ASP A 47 -10.69 1.65 -15.85
CA ASP A 47 -10.26 1.44 -17.23
C ASP A 47 -9.21 2.45 -17.74
N ILE A 48 -8.56 3.22 -16.84
CA ILE A 48 -7.74 4.37 -17.27
C ILE A 48 -6.43 3.95 -17.95
N ALA A 49 -5.92 2.75 -17.66
CA ALA A 49 -4.62 2.24 -18.13
C ALA A 49 -4.37 2.53 -19.62
N GLY A 50 -5.30 2.12 -20.49
CA GLY A 50 -5.20 2.29 -21.93
C GLY A 50 -5.24 3.75 -22.42
N LYS A 51 -5.83 4.66 -21.63
CA LYS A 51 -5.93 6.10 -21.95
C LYS A 51 -4.66 6.86 -21.58
N ILE A 52 -3.92 6.40 -20.58
CA ILE A 52 -2.67 7.02 -20.11
C ILE A 52 -1.42 6.34 -20.69
N GLY A 53 -1.58 5.25 -21.44
CA GLY A 53 -0.46 4.47 -21.97
C GLY A 53 0.26 3.61 -20.92
N GLY A 54 -0.44 3.28 -19.83
CA GLY A 54 0.05 2.40 -18.77
C GLY A 54 -0.56 1.00 -18.83
N ASN A 55 -0.14 0.14 -17.91
CA ASN A 55 -0.61 -1.25 -17.82
C ASN A 55 -1.55 -1.53 -16.64
N CYS A 56 -1.93 -0.50 -15.89
CA CYS A 56 -2.73 -0.60 -14.67
C CYS A 56 -3.67 0.61 -14.53
N GLY A 57 -4.89 0.34 -14.05
CA GLY A 57 -5.84 1.37 -13.64
C GLY A 57 -5.66 1.82 -12.19
N ASN A 58 -6.50 2.74 -11.74
CA ASN A 58 -6.58 3.07 -10.31
C ASN A 58 -7.31 1.95 -9.57
N LEU A 59 -6.84 1.63 -8.36
CA LEU A 59 -7.54 0.72 -7.45
C LEU A 59 -8.35 1.54 -6.44
N TYR A 60 -9.61 1.14 -6.25
CA TYR A 60 -10.48 1.70 -5.22
C TYR A 60 -11.32 0.60 -4.57
N GLY A 61 -11.59 0.73 -3.29
CA GLY A 61 -12.45 -0.14 -2.52
C GLY A 61 -12.99 0.63 -1.33
N PHE A 62 -13.77 -0.03 -0.49
CA PHE A 62 -14.19 0.57 0.77
C PHE A 62 -14.37 -0.50 1.85
N ALA A 63 -14.34 -0.04 3.09
CA ALA A 63 -14.70 -0.80 4.27
C ALA A 63 -15.84 -0.09 5.00
N GLU A 64 -16.96 -0.80 5.22
CA GLU A 64 -18.11 -0.26 5.94
C GLU A 64 -17.74 0.21 7.34
N GLY A 65 -18.29 1.35 7.78
CA GLY A 65 -18.07 1.86 9.12
C GLY A 65 -18.61 0.94 10.22
N ARG A 66 -18.03 1.05 11.42
CA ARG A 66 -18.35 0.19 12.58
C ARG A 66 -18.59 0.99 13.85
N GLY A 67 -19.59 0.55 14.62
CA GLY A 67 -19.85 1.02 15.98
C GLY A 67 -20.25 2.48 16.03
N LYS A 68 -19.73 3.25 16.98
CA LYS A 68 -20.14 4.66 17.18
C LYS A 68 -19.87 5.59 15.99
N TYR A 69 -19.04 5.16 15.04
CA TYR A 69 -18.65 5.95 13.86
C TYR A 69 -19.27 5.43 12.55
N ALA A 70 -20.12 4.39 12.60
CA ALA A 70 -20.66 3.75 11.41
C ALA A 70 -21.43 4.70 10.49
N ASP A 71 -22.22 5.61 11.06
CA ASP A 71 -23.04 6.59 10.33
C ASP A 71 -22.37 7.98 10.21
N SER A 72 -21.07 8.07 10.48
CA SER A 72 -20.31 9.31 10.33
C SER A 72 -19.84 9.53 8.89
N GLU A 73 -19.46 10.76 8.56
CA GLU A 73 -18.90 11.09 7.23
C GLU A 73 -17.68 10.19 6.91
N PRO A 74 -17.61 9.57 5.72
CA PRO A 74 -16.50 8.71 5.34
C PRO A 74 -15.17 9.44 5.21
N ILE A 75 -14.08 8.69 5.31
CA ILE A 75 -12.71 9.20 5.11
C ILE A 75 -12.07 8.44 3.95
N LEU A 76 -11.36 9.16 3.07
CA LEU A 76 -10.55 8.59 1.99
C LEU A 76 -9.06 8.61 2.38
N PHE A 77 -8.41 7.45 2.29
CA PHE A 77 -6.97 7.35 2.26
C PHE A 77 -6.50 7.10 0.82
N CYS A 78 -5.48 7.83 0.38
CA CYS A 78 -4.97 7.72 -0.97
C CYS A 78 -3.44 7.74 -0.96
N ALA A 79 -2.85 6.87 -1.77
CA ALA A 79 -1.42 6.74 -2.00
C ALA A 79 -1.22 6.27 -3.45
N HIS A 80 -0.05 6.51 -4.03
CA HIS A 80 0.24 6.10 -5.41
C HIS A 80 1.15 4.87 -5.46
N MET A 81 0.90 3.97 -6.42
CA MET A 81 1.56 2.66 -6.54
C MET A 81 2.94 2.74 -7.20
N ASP A 82 3.08 3.68 -8.11
CA ASP A 82 4.24 3.81 -8.96
C ASP A 82 5.44 4.40 -8.24
N THR A 83 6.60 4.21 -8.85
CA THR A 83 7.85 4.83 -8.41
C THR A 83 8.54 5.45 -9.60
N VAL A 84 9.37 6.46 -9.35
CA VAL A 84 10.24 7.02 -10.38
C VAL A 84 11.36 6.04 -10.76
N SER A 85 11.90 6.20 -11.97
CA SER A 85 13.05 5.43 -12.45
C SER A 85 14.38 5.96 -11.87
N PRO A 86 15.41 5.12 -11.64
CA PRO A 86 15.43 3.65 -11.77
C PRO A 86 14.76 2.96 -10.58
N GLY A 87 13.69 2.20 -10.85
CA GLY A 87 12.80 1.61 -9.86
C GLY A 87 12.56 0.11 -10.01
N ASN A 88 13.24 -0.58 -10.92
CA ASN A 88 13.08 -2.04 -11.05
C ASN A 88 14.29 -2.79 -10.51
N ASN A 89 14.08 -4.02 -10.04
CA ASN A 89 15.09 -4.87 -9.39
C ASN A 89 15.72 -4.21 -8.15
N LYS A 90 14.89 -3.53 -7.35
CA LYS A 90 15.31 -2.82 -6.14
C LYS A 90 15.97 -3.79 -5.14
N LYS A 91 16.97 -3.29 -4.40
CA LYS A 91 17.53 -3.97 -3.24
C LYS A 91 17.30 -3.13 -2.00
N ILE A 92 16.70 -3.72 -0.97
CA ILE A 92 16.37 -3.05 0.28
C ILE A 92 17.42 -3.40 1.33
N ILE A 93 17.99 -2.38 1.97
CA ILE A 93 19.01 -2.50 3.01
C ILE A 93 18.45 -1.92 4.30
N LEU A 94 18.37 -2.75 5.34
CA LEU A 94 18.10 -2.30 6.71
C LEU A 94 19.43 -2.01 7.41
N ASN A 95 19.69 -0.75 7.74
CA ASN A 95 20.94 -0.32 8.35
C ASN A 95 20.89 -0.42 9.88
N ASP A 96 22.07 -0.51 10.49
CA ASP A 96 22.25 -0.38 11.93
C ASP A 96 21.75 1.00 12.39
N GLY A 97 20.65 1.02 13.15
CA GLY A 97 19.94 2.24 13.55
C GLY A 97 18.49 2.32 13.05
N GLY A 98 18.06 1.38 12.20
CA GLY A 98 16.66 1.24 11.78
C GLY A 98 16.28 2.01 10.50
N THR A 99 17.22 2.71 9.88
CA THR A 99 17.00 3.37 8.58
C THR A 99 16.99 2.33 7.46
N ILE A 100 15.97 2.39 6.60
CA ILE A 100 15.87 1.56 5.40
C ILE A 100 16.32 2.38 4.19
N THR A 101 17.22 1.83 3.38
CA THR A 101 17.76 2.47 2.17
C THR A 101 17.74 1.51 0.99
N SER A 102 17.89 2.05 -0.23
CA SER A 102 18.27 1.22 -1.37
C SER A 102 19.77 0.91 -1.35
N ASP A 103 20.25 0.10 -2.28
CA ASP A 103 21.68 -0.13 -2.54
C ASP A 103 22.33 0.97 -3.41
N HIS A 104 21.66 2.11 -3.57
CA HIS A 104 22.04 3.23 -4.42
C HIS A 104 22.07 2.97 -5.94
N THR A 105 21.69 1.77 -6.39
CA THR A 105 21.51 1.48 -7.83
C THR A 105 20.10 1.80 -8.33
N THR A 106 19.13 1.86 -7.42
CA THR A 106 17.73 2.22 -7.66
C THR A 106 17.24 3.24 -6.63
N VAL A 107 16.09 3.87 -6.90
CA VAL A 107 15.31 4.50 -5.83
C VAL A 107 14.80 3.44 -4.85
N LEU A 108 14.55 3.85 -3.61
CA LEU A 108 13.95 2.96 -2.60
C LEU A 108 12.46 2.71 -2.87
N GLY A 109 11.76 3.70 -3.43
CA GLY A 109 10.30 3.66 -3.58
C GLY A 109 9.54 3.93 -2.27
N ALA A 110 10.18 4.59 -1.30
CA ALA A 110 9.49 5.01 -0.07
C ALA A 110 8.33 5.94 -0.36
N ASP A 111 8.53 6.87 -1.29
CA ASP A 111 7.51 7.67 -1.95
C ASP A 111 6.86 6.83 -3.07
N ASP A 112 5.61 6.35 -2.93
CA ASP A 112 4.72 6.43 -1.75
C ASP A 112 4.32 5.07 -1.18
N ARG A 113 5.21 4.06 -1.32
CA ARG A 113 4.95 2.71 -0.79
C ARG A 113 4.90 2.67 0.73
N VAL A 114 5.48 3.65 1.42
CA VAL A 114 5.32 3.80 2.87
C VAL A 114 3.87 4.18 3.21
N GLY A 115 3.24 5.08 2.44
CA GLY A 115 1.83 5.43 2.60
C GLY A 115 0.93 4.21 2.45
N ILE A 116 1.14 3.42 1.39
CA ILE A 116 0.41 2.17 1.15
C ILE A 116 0.59 1.17 2.30
N ALA A 117 1.83 0.92 2.74
CA ALA A 117 2.10 0.00 3.84
C ALA A 117 1.43 0.46 5.15
N GLY A 118 1.41 1.77 5.39
CA GLY A 118 0.73 2.39 6.53
C GLY A 118 -0.79 2.20 6.50
N ILE A 119 -1.44 2.37 5.33
CA ILE A 119 -2.88 2.15 5.16
C ILE A 119 -3.24 0.68 5.45
N ILE A 120 -2.50 -0.26 4.86
CA ILE A 120 -2.73 -1.71 5.07
C ILE A 120 -2.56 -2.07 6.55
N GLU A 121 -1.51 -1.58 7.20
CA GLU A 121 -1.27 -1.86 8.63
C GLU A 121 -2.33 -1.22 9.53
N ALA A 122 -2.72 0.03 9.26
CA ALA A 122 -3.76 0.72 10.02
C ALA A 122 -5.08 -0.05 9.96
N TYR A 123 -5.49 -0.47 8.76
CA TYR A 123 -6.72 -1.25 8.60
C TYR A 123 -6.60 -2.66 9.22
N THR A 124 -5.45 -3.32 9.07
CA THR A 124 -5.17 -4.60 9.74
C THR A 124 -5.43 -4.50 11.25
N ARG A 125 -4.91 -3.45 11.90
CA ARG A 125 -5.10 -3.26 13.34
C ARG A 125 -6.54 -2.95 13.73
N VAL A 126 -7.24 -2.15 12.94
CA VAL A 126 -8.67 -1.85 13.16
C VAL A 126 -9.49 -3.15 13.20
N ILE A 127 -9.21 -4.07 12.27
CA ILE A 127 -9.88 -5.38 12.21
C ILE A 127 -9.45 -6.31 13.35
N GLU A 128 -8.14 -6.45 13.60
CA GLU A 128 -7.60 -7.34 14.64
C GLU A 128 -8.06 -6.93 16.05
N GLU A 129 -8.10 -5.63 16.34
CA GLU A 129 -8.48 -5.08 17.64
C GLU A 129 -9.99 -4.81 17.74
N ASN A 130 -10.75 -5.05 16.66
CA ASN A 130 -12.20 -4.88 16.59
C ASN A 130 -12.67 -3.49 17.03
N LEU A 131 -11.96 -2.45 16.55
CA LEU A 131 -12.18 -1.06 16.94
C LEU A 131 -13.41 -0.47 16.24
N ASP A 132 -14.08 0.51 16.87
CA ASP A 132 -15.06 1.34 16.17
C ASP A 132 -14.34 2.25 15.17
N HIS A 133 -14.88 2.36 13.95
CA HIS A 133 -14.25 3.10 12.87
C HIS A 133 -15.25 3.71 11.88
N PHE A 134 -14.81 4.73 11.15
CA PHE A 134 -15.57 5.33 10.05
C PHE A 134 -15.64 4.36 8.86
N GLU A 135 -16.53 4.64 7.92
CA GLU A 135 -16.37 4.10 6.58
C GLU A 135 -15.06 4.65 5.97
N TYR A 136 -14.27 3.75 5.38
CA TYR A 136 -13.01 4.09 4.74
C TYR A 136 -13.06 3.78 3.26
N TYR A 137 -12.55 4.71 2.44
CA TYR A 137 -12.20 4.52 1.04
C TYR A 137 -10.68 4.44 0.88
#